data_AF-A0AAW8SZ73-F1
#
_entry.id   AF-A0AAW8SZ73-F1
#
_cell.length_a   1.000
_cell.length_b   1.000
_cell.length_c   1.000
_cell.angle_alpha   90.00
_cell.angle_beta   90.00
_cell.angle_gamma   90.00
#
_symmetry.space_group_name_H-M   'P 1'
#
loop_
_entity.id
_entity.type
_entity.pdbx_description
1 polymer ?
#
loop_
_entity_poly.entity_id
_entity_poly.type
_entity_poly.pdbx_seq_one_letter_code
_entity_poly.pdbx_strand_id
1 'polypeptide(L)' 'MAEKTESKKVKKANTIEFRVAKEKNFVGFMHPKTRRFMTVDKDGKFFIEESDVEALKILREAADIVEI' A
#
# COMPACT_ATOMS: atom_id res chain seq x y z
N MET A 1 -3.19 -12.81 -33.21
CA MET A 1 -2.95 -13.41 -31.89
C MET A 1 -2.33 -12.31 -31.04
N ALA A 2 -3.14 -11.58 -30.25
CA ALA A 2 -3.32 -11.83 -28.81
C ALA A 2 -1.96 -11.69 -28.08
N GLU A 3 -1.70 -10.73 -27.18
CA GLU A 3 -2.55 -10.11 -26.17
C GLU A 3 -2.01 -8.74 -25.75
N LYS A 4 -2.93 -7.93 -25.23
CA LYS A 4 -2.69 -6.65 -24.56
C LYS A 4 -1.62 -6.78 -23.48
N THR A 5 -0.73 -5.82 -23.42
CA THR A 5 -0.31 -5.29 -22.12
C THR A 5 -0.40 -3.79 -22.21
N GLU A 6 -1.62 -3.31 -21.94
CA GLU A 6 -1.89 -1.91 -21.65
C GLU A 6 -0.91 -1.46 -20.57
N SER A 7 0.14 -0.76 -20.99
CA SER A 7 0.92 0.13 -20.13
C SER A 7 -0.06 1.14 -19.56
N LYS A 8 -0.62 0.78 -18.40
CA LYS A 8 -1.56 1.58 -17.64
C LYS A 8 -0.88 2.92 -17.36
N LYS A 9 -1.24 3.93 -18.15
CA LYS A 9 -1.09 5.34 -17.80
C LYS A 9 -1.81 5.53 -16.47
N VAL A 10 -1.11 5.44 -15.35
CA VAL A 10 -1.68 5.90 -14.08
C VAL A 10 -1.25 7.34 -13.90
N LYS A 11 -2.21 8.19 -14.27
CA LYS A 11 -2.24 9.62 -14.00
C LYS A 11 -1.91 9.84 -12.52
N LYS A 12 -1.12 10.87 -12.23
CA LYS A 12 -0.97 11.50 -10.91
C LYS A 12 -2.30 11.43 -10.15
N ALA A 13 -2.41 10.63 -9.10
CA ALA A 13 -3.65 10.50 -8.34
C ALA A 13 -3.37 9.94 -6.95
N ASN A 14 -3.37 10.86 -5.97
CA ASN A 14 -3.55 10.67 -4.54
C ASN A 14 -3.00 9.35 -3.95
N THR A 15 -1.72 9.36 -3.65
CA THR A 15 -1.09 8.34 -2.81
C THR A 15 -1.19 8.79 -1.36
N ILE A 16 -1.74 7.95 -0.48
CA ILE A 16 -1.73 8.18 0.97
C ILE A 16 -0.44 7.58 1.53
N GLU A 17 0.24 8.37 2.36
CA GLU A 17 1.39 7.92 3.13
C GLU A 17 0.93 7.37 4.48
N PHE A 18 1.41 6.18 4.81
CA PHE A 18 1.28 5.63 6.15
C PHE A 18 2.66 5.40 6.73
N ARG A 19 2.80 5.55 8.05
CA ARG A 19 4.00 5.22 8.79
C ARG A 19 3.73 4.13 9.80
N VAL A 20 4.66 3.20 9.94
CA VAL A 20 4.67 2.29 11.08
C VAL A 20 4.98 3.07 12.36
N ALA A 21 4.19 2.85 13.39
CA ALA A 21 4.39 3.42 14.70
C ALA A 21 5.77 3.02 15.25
N LYS A 22 6.44 3.97 15.92
CA LYS A 22 7.71 3.70 16.60
C LYS A 22 7.47 2.58 17.64
N GLU A 23 8.41 1.66 17.76
CA GLU A 23 8.37 0.44 18.61
C GLU A 23 7.60 -0.77 18.06
N LYS A 24 7.07 -0.72 16.83
CA LYS A 24 6.35 -1.85 16.24
C LYS A 24 7.05 -2.44 15.02
N ASN A 25 7.04 -3.77 14.95
CA ASN A 25 7.72 -4.57 13.92
C ASN A 25 6.81 -4.88 12.73
N PHE A 26 6.08 -3.89 12.24
CA PHE A 26 5.22 -4.10 11.06
C PHE A 26 6.07 -4.01 9.78
N VAL A 27 6.41 -5.17 9.20
CA VAL A 27 7.32 -5.27 8.05
C VAL A 27 6.58 -5.17 6.70
N GLY A 28 5.30 -5.54 6.69
CA GLY A 28 4.49 -5.58 5.48
C GLY A 28 3.29 -6.52 5.60
N PHE A 29 2.46 -6.52 4.56
CA PHE A 29 1.30 -7.39 4.44
C PHE A 29 1.10 -7.83 2.99
N MET A 30 0.38 -8.93 2.80
CA MET A 30 0.00 -9.39 1.48
C MET A 30 -1.33 -8.76 1.08
N HIS A 31 -1.36 -8.05 -0.05
CA HIS A 31 -2.58 -7.43 -0.54
C HIS A 31 -3.58 -8.50 -1.02
N PRO A 32 -4.82 -8.55 -0.52
CA PRO A 32 -5.77 -9.62 -0.84
C PRO A 32 -6.19 -9.65 -2.32
N LYS A 33 -6.50 -8.49 -2.92
CA LYS A 33 -6.84 -8.38 -4.36
C LYS A 33 -5.71 -8.73 -5.33
N THR A 34 -4.59 -8.05 -5.19
CA THR A 34 -3.50 -8.10 -6.17
C THR A 34 -2.51 -9.23 -5.88
N ARG A 35 -2.61 -9.83 -4.69
CA ARG A 35 -1.65 -10.80 -4.14
C ARG A 35 -0.22 -10.26 -4.13
N ARG A 36 -0.06 -8.93 -4.20
CA ARG A 36 1.24 -8.26 -4.11
C ARG A 36 1.64 -8.16 -2.66
N PHE A 37 2.92 -8.40 -2.40
CA PHE A 37 3.49 -8.18 -1.09
C PHE A 37 3.82 -6.70 -0.94
N MET A 38 3.18 -6.04 0.02
CA MET A 38 3.39 -4.64 0.32
C MET A 38 4.28 -4.54 1.55
N THR A 39 5.49 -4.00 1.37
CA THR A 39 6.47 -3.83 2.44
C THR A 39 6.68 -2.36 2.74
N VAL A 40 7.14 -2.09 3.96
CA VAL A 40 7.61 -0.75 4.31
C VAL A 40 8.87 -0.38 3.53
N ASP A 41 9.01 0.91 3.25
CA ASP A 41 10.28 1.47 2.79
C ASP A 41 11.30 1.57 3.95
N LYS A 42 12.54 2.00 3.68
CA LYS A 42 13.62 2.14 4.68
C LYS A 42 13.26 3.07 5.83
N ASP A 43 12.36 4.02 5.57
CA ASP A 43 11.80 4.95 6.56
C ASP A 43 10.62 4.37 7.37
N GLY A 44 10.22 3.13 7.13
CA GLY A 44 9.07 2.50 7.78
C GLY A 44 7.73 3.02 7.23
N LYS A 45 7.70 3.46 5.97
CA LYS A 45 6.53 4.07 5.33
C LYS A 45 5.88 3.15 4.29
N PHE A 46 4.56 3.22 4.16
CA PHE A 46 3.80 2.66 3.05
C PHE A 46 3.26 3.78 2.17
N PHE A 47 3.21 3.51 0.87
CA PHE A 47 2.61 4.38 -0.12
C PHE A 47 1.49 3.59 -0.80
N ILE A 48 0.24 3.89 -0.44
CA ILE A 48 -0.94 3.22 -1.00
C ILE A 48 -1.71 4.21 -1.86
N GLU A 49 -2.17 3.77 -3.02
CA GLU A 49 -3.09 4.57 -3.83
C GLU A 49 -4.45 4.69 -3.14
N GLU A 50 -5.07 5.88 -3.12
CA GLU A 50 -6.42 6.07 -2.56
C GLU A 50 -7.47 5.11 -3.16
N SER A 51 -7.22 4.63 -4.38
CA SER A 51 -8.08 3.68 -5.08
C SER A 51 -8.06 2.27 -4.47
N ASP A 52 -7.00 1.91 -3.73
CA ASP A 52 -6.84 0.60 -3.10
C ASP A 52 -7.48 0.57 -1.70
N VAL A 53 -8.81 0.62 -1.69
CA VAL A 53 -9.65 0.60 -0.48
C VAL A 53 -9.32 -0.59 0.44
N GLU A 54 -8.94 -1.74 -0.12
CA GLU A 54 -8.58 -2.92 0.66
C GLU A 54 -7.26 -2.75 1.42
N ALA A 55 -6.21 -2.23 0.76
CA ALA A 55 -4.94 -1.93 1.41
C ALA A 55 -5.11 -0.85 2.47
N LEU A 56 -5.86 0.23 2.15
CA LEU A 56 -6.16 1.29 3.10
C LEU A 56 -6.89 0.75 4.34
N LYS A 57 -7.83 -0.18 4.14
CA LYS A 57 -8.56 -0.78 5.26
C LYS A 57 -7.64 -1.59 6.16
N ILE A 58 -6.75 -2.42 5.60
CA ILE A 58 -5.76 -3.19 6.38
C ILE A 58 -4.86 -2.25 7.17
N LEU A 59 -4.36 -1.18 6.55
CA LEU A 59 -3.48 -0.22 7.21
C LEU A 59 -4.20 0.60 8.28
N ARG A 60 -5.47 0.94 8.08
CA ARG A 60 -6.30 1.64 9.09
C ARG A 60 -6.74 0.74 10.23
N GLU A 61 -6.95 -0.56 9.98
CA GLU A 61 -7.23 -1.55 11.02
C GLU A 61 -5.96 -1.95 11.78
N ALA A 62 -4.78 -1.82 11.17
CA ALA A 62 -3.52 -2.07 11.84
C ALA A 62 -3.28 -1.01 12.93
N ALA A 63 -3.39 -1.41 14.20
CA ALA A 63 -3.06 -0.58 15.35
C ALA A 63 -1.59 -0.11 15.37
N ASP A 64 -0.78 -0.67 14.47
CA ASP A 64 0.65 -0.46 14.38
C ASP A 64 1.03 0.62 13.35
N ILE A 65 0.05 1.23 12.70
CA ILE A 65 0.23 2.09 11.54
C ILE A 65 -0.54 3.40 11.74
N VAL A 66 0.06 4.50 11.29
CA VAL A 66 -0.46 5.87 11.42
C VAL A 66 -0.47 6.52 10.04
N GLU A 67 -1.61 7.06 9.64
CA GLU A 67 -1.76 7.89 8.43
C GLU A 67 -1.08 9.26 8.67
N ILE A 68 -0.24 9.72 7.72
CA ILE A 68 0.52 10.99 7.84
C ILE A 68 0.09 12.01 6.78
#